data_AF-A0A0D2NA29-F1
#
_entry.id   AF-A0A0D2NA29-F1
#
_cell.length_a   1.000
_cell.length_b   1.000
_cell.length_c   1.000
_cell.angle_alpha   90.00
_cell.angle_beta   90.00
_cell.angle_gamma   90.00
#
_symmetry.space_group_name_H-M   'P 1'
#
loop_
_entity.id
_entity.type
_entity.pdbx_description
1 polymer ?
#
loop_
_entity_poly.entity_id
_entity_poly.type
_entity_poly.pdbx_seq_one_letter_code
_entity_poly.pdbx_strand_id
1 'polypeptide(L)' 'YVVMKAEAEVVEDMVKSKAIRLVDELFLECKPKGLGGRKNMSRRAYWECLALYGKLRDEGVAVHQWWG' A
#
# COMPACT_ATOMS: atom_id res chain seq x y z
N TYR A 1 -2.77 -7.42 -17.90
CA TYR A 1 -2.13 -6.49 -16.98
C TYR A 1 -3.22 -5.86 -16.13
N VAL A 2 -3.19 -6.04 -14.81
CA VAL A 2 -4.13 -5.41 -13.88
C VAL A 2 -3.37 -4.38 -13.06
N VAL A 3 -3.76 -3.12 -13.21
CA VAL A 3 -3.21 -1.97 -12.48
C VAL A 3 -4.26 -1.52 -11.48
N MET A 4 -3.89 -1.42 -10.21
CA MET A 4 -4.81 -1.04 -9.14
C MET A 4 -4.23 0.11 -8.31
N LYS A 5 -5.10 0.96 -7.77
CA LYS A 5 -4.76 1.92 -6.71
C LYS A 5 -5.53 1.53 -5.46
N ALA A 6 -4.84 1.38 -4.33
CA ALA A 6 -5.47 0.98 -3.08
C ALA A 6 -4.76 1.54 -1.86
N GLU A 7 -5.54 1.71 -0.79
CA GLU A 7 -5.03 2.15 0.51
C GLU A 7 -4.31 1.00 1.23
N ALA A 8 -3.35 1.36 2.08
CA ALA A 8 -2.51 0.39 2.79
C ALA A 8 -3.26 -0.61 3.69
N GLU A 9 -4.49 -0.31 4.11
CA GLU A 9 -5.35 -1.22 4.88
C GLU A 9 -5.90 -2.35 3.99
N VAL A 10 -6.49 -1.98 2.84
CA VAL A 10 -7.00 -2.94 1.85
C VAL A 10 -5.87 -3.82 1.31
N VAL A 11 -4.71 -3.22 1.04
CA VAL A 11 -3.56 -3.96 0.52
C VAL A 11 -3.04 -4.99 1.50
N GLU A 12 -3.05 -4.72 2.81
CA GLU A 12 -2.68 -5.72 3.81
C GLU A 12 -3.60 -6.94 3.80
N ASP A 13 -4.90 -6.72 3.64
CA ASP A 13 -5.86 -7.82 3.58
C ASP A 13 -5.72 -8.61 2.27
N MET A 14 -5.37 -7.95 1.16
CA MET A 14 -5.02 -8.63 -0.10
C MET A 14 -3.75 -9.47 0.03
N VAL A 15 -2.76 -9.00 0.78
CA VAL A 15 -1.54 -9.77 1.08
C VAL A 15 -1.88 -10.97 1.98
N LYS A 16 -2.68 -10.79 3.04
CA LYS A 16 -3.11 -11.89 3.93
C LYS A 16 -3.92 -12.95 3.19
N SER A 17 -4.80 -12.53 2.28
CA SER A 17 -5.63 -13.42 1.46
C SER A 17 -4.91 -14.00 0.24
N LYS A 18 -3.65 -13.59 -0.02
CA LYS A 18 -2.84 -13.93 -1.20
C LYS A 18 -3.45 -13.48 -2.55
N ALA A 19 -4.53 -12.70 -2.53
CA ALA A 19 -5.13 -12.10 -3.72
C ALA A 19 -4.18 -11.12 -4.42
N ILE A 20 -3.18 -10.61 -3.69
CA ILE A 20 -2.18 -9.66 -4.21
C ILE A 20 -1.37 -10.20 -5.42
N ARG A 21 -1.23 -11.53 -5.54
CA ARG A 21 -0.52 -12.18 -6.66
C ARG A 21 -1.24 -12.07 -8.00
N LEU A 22 -2.50 -11.63 -7.99
CA LEU A 22 -3.30 -11.38 -9.19
C LEU A 22 -3.10 -9.95 -9.73
N VAL A 23 -2.34 -9.12 -9.01
CA VAL A 23 -2.08 -7.73 -9.37
C VAL A 23 -0.66 -7.63 -9.90
N ASP A 24 -0.51 -7.15 -11.14
CA ASP A 24 0.81 -6.93 -11.74
C ASP A 24 1.43 -5.62 -11.23
N GLU A 25 0.61 -4.56 -11.16
CA GLU A 25 1.02 -3.20 -10.79
C GLU A 25 0.09 -2.59 -9.75
N LEU A 26 0.66 -2.00 -8.70
CA LEU A 26 -0.09 -1.42 -7.59
C LEU A 26 0.41 -0.02 -7.24
N PHE A 27 -0.49 0.95 -7.21
CA PHE A 27 -0.27 2.26 -6.58
C PHE A 27 -0.67 2.18 -5.11
N LEU A 28 0.32 2.12 -4.23
CA LEU A 28 0.11 2.06 -2.79
C LEU A 28 -0.10 3.47 -2.24
N GLU A 29 -1.33 3.76 -1.83
CA GLU A 29 -1.65 4.98 -1.10
C GLU A 29 -1.47 4.74 0.40
N CYS A 30 -0.46 5.40 0.98
CA CYS A 30 -0.21 5.36 2.41
C CYS A 30 -0.01 6.78 2.94
N LYS A 31 -0.88 7.21 3.86
CA LYS A 31 -0.83 8.54 4.49
C LYS A 31 -0.29 8.40 5.91
N PRO A 32 1.03 8.56 6.13
CA PRO A 32 1.59 8.48 7.46
C PRO A 32 1.18 9.68 8.32
N LYS A 33 1.07 9.47 9.64
CA LYS A 33 0.88 10.57 10.60
C LYS A 33 1.99 11.61 10.46
N GLY A 34 1.62 12.85 10.13
CA GLY A 34 2.48 14.02 10.26
C GLY A 34 2.82 14.79 8.97
N LEU A 35 2.52 14.26 7.78
CA LEU A 35 2.94 14.89 6.50
C LEU A 35 1.88 15.73 5.78
N GLY A 36 0.66 15.84 6.30
CA GLY A 36 -0.36 16.69 5.68
C GLY A 36 -1.66 16.66 6.46
N GLY A 37 -1.99 17.78 7.09
CA GLY A 37 -3.18 17.91 7.92
C GLY A 37 -4.46 17.66 7.14
N ARG A 38 -5.05 16.48 7.28
CA ARG A 38 -6.50 16.26 7.21
C ARG A 38 -6.87 15.13 8.15
N LYS A 39 -7.67 15.48 9.16
CA LYS A 39 -8.31 14.57 10.10
C LYS A 39 -9.27 13.65 9.32
N ASN A 40 -8.79 12.54 8.78
CA ASN A 40 -9.53 11.27 8.66
C ASN A 40 -8.77 10.30 7.75
N MET A 41 -8.70 9.06 8.23
CA MET A 41 -8.30 7.81 7.56
C MET A 41 -6.80 7.47 7.56
N SER A 42 -6.51 6.33 8.21
CA SER A 42 -5.24 5.63 8.47
C SER A 42 -4.29 6.22 9.53
N ARG A 43 -4.00 5.40 10.55
CA ARG A 43 -3.21 5.71 11.76
C ARG A 43 -1.74 5.27 11.65
N ARG A 44 -1.26 4.85 10.47
CA ARG A 44 0.06 4.19 10.34
C ARG A 44 1.25 5.14 10.46
N ALA A 45 2.31 4.61 11.04
CA ALA A 45 3.63 5.21 11.00
C ALA A 45 4.23 5.03 9.60
N TYR A 46 5.09 5.97 9.20
CA TYR A 46 5.77 5.93 7.91
C TYR A 46 6.50 4.60 7.63
N TRP A 47 7.17 4.05 8.64
CA TRP A 47 7.90 2.79 8.54
C TRP A 47 6.99 1.59 8.24
N GLU A 48 5.74 1.60 8.70
CA GLU A 48 4.78 0.54 8.40
C GLU A 48 4.39 0.55 6.91
N CYS A 49 4.27 1.74 6.30
CA CYS A 49 4.07 1.87 4.86
C CYS A 49 5.24 1.31 4.06
N LEU A 50 6.48 1.62 4.48
CA LEU A 50 7.70 1.11 3.84
C LEU A 50 7.84 -0.40 3.98
N ALA A 51 7.52 -0.95 5.15
CA ALA A 51 7.53 -2.38 5.37
C ALA A 51 6.52 -3.09 4.45
N LEU A 52 5.31 -2.55 4.31
CA LEU A 52 4.32 -3.08 3.39
C LEU A 52 4.79 -2.96 1.93
N TYR A 53 5.38 -1.83 1.54
CA TYR A 53 5.95 -1.63 0.22
C TYR A 53 7.00 -2.69 -0.14
N GLY A 54 7.92 -2.99 0.79
CA GLY A 54 8.92 -4.05 0.62
C GLY A 54 8.27 -5.42 0.43
N LYS A 55 7.33 -5.77 1.32
CA LYS A 55 6.61 -7.05 1.27
C LYS A 55 5.88 -7.28 -0.04
N LEU A 56 5.29 -6.23 -0.63
CA LEU A 56 4.60 -6.32 -1.92
C LEU A 56 5.57 -6.60 -3.08
N ARG A 57 6.76 -6.00 -3.04
CA ARG A 57 7.82 -6.28 -4.02
C ARG A 57 8.37 -7.69 -3.89
N ASP A 58 8.45 -8.22 -2.67
CA ASP A 58 8.85 -9.61 -2.42
C ASP A 58 7.82 -10.61 -2.99
N GLU A 59 6.54 -10.24 -3.07
CA GLU A 59 5.49 -11.02 -3.76
C GLU A 59 5.53 -10.86 -5.30
N GLY A 60 6.44 -10.04 -5.83
CA GLY A 60 6.63 -9.84 -7.28
C GLY A 60 5.75 -8.76 -7.90
N VAL A 61 5.05 -7.95 -7.11
CA VAL A 61 4.20 -6.86 -7.60
C VAL A 61 5.03 -5.60 -7.88
N ALA A 62 4.82 -4.96 -9.01
CA ALA A 62 5.40 -3.65 -9.31
C ALA A 62 4.65 -2.56 -8.55
N VAL A 63 5.25 -2.04 -7.48
CA VAL A 63 4.60 -1.05 -6.60
C VAL A 63 5.12 0.36 -6.84
N HIS A 64 4.18 1.28 -7.05
CA HIS A 64 4.40 2.71 -7.12
C HIS A 64 3.92 3.39 -5.84
N GLN A 65 4.72 4.33 -5.34
CA GLN A 65 4.39 5.11 -4.16
C GLN A 65 3.42 6.24 -4.53
N TRP A 66 2.24 6.26 -3.91
CA TRP A 66 1.27 7.34 -4.07
C TRP A 66 1.06 8.08 -2.75
N TRP A 67 1.87 9.11 -2.54
CA TRP A 67 1.80 9.98 -1.38
C TRP A 67 1.14 11.24 -1.90
N GLY A 68 -0.18 11.29 -1.78
CA GLY A 68 -0.99 12.38 -2.32
C GLY A 68 -0.55 13.75 -1.81
#